data_AF-A0A497G1D0-F1
#
_entry.id   AF-A0A497G1D0-F1
#
_cell.length_a   1.000
_cell.length_b   1.000
_cell.length_c   1.000
_cell.angle_alpha   90.00
_cell.angle_beta   90.00
_cell.angle_gamma   90.00
#
_symmetry.space_group_name_H-M   'P 1'
#
loop_
_entity.id
_entity.type
_entity.pdbx_description
1 polymer ?
#
loop_
_entity_poly.entity_id
_entity_poly.type
_entity_poly.pdbx_seq_one_letter_code
_entity_poly.pdbx_strand_id
1 'polypeptide(L)'
;MRLDFITSIATFAIISLMIVYSYIEAQNWILNYDIYAWTLAEKAAKLIVSEHSVRTSAYIIVSVLSQGNIRVYTIGVKPAVVLGKAYTYRILSNGTLIKVEVWISSLHDYVEP
;
A
#
# COMPACT_ATOMS: atom_id res chain seq x y z
N MET A 1 -22.88 -35.57 29.96
CA MET A 1 -22.20 -34.53 30.75
C MET A 1 -20.70 -34.41 30.48
N ARG A 2 -19.84 -35.44 30.70
CA ARG A 2 -18.39 -35.32 30.41
C ARG A 2 -18.06 -35.14 28.92
N LEU A 3 -18.75 -35.87 28.05
CA LEU A 3 -18.59 -35.76 26.59
C LEU A 3 -19.10 -34.42 26.04
N ASP A 4 -20.22 -33.92 26.56
CA ASP A 4 -20.78 -32.61 26.18
C ASP A 4 -19.87 -31.45 26.60
N PHE A 5 -19.22 -31.58 27.74
CA PHE A 5 -18.24 -30.60 28.21
C PHE A 5 -16.95 -30.62 27.36
N ILE A 6 -16.43 -31.80 27.03
CA ILE A 6 -15.26 -31.95 26.16
C ILE A 6 -15.54 -31.41 24.76
N THR A 7 -16.71 -31.74 24.20
CA THR A 7 -17.11 -31.24 22.88
C THR A 7 -17.27 -29.72 22.89
N SER A 8 -17.87 -29.14 23.92
CA SER A 8 -17.98 -27.69 24.06
C SER A 8 -16.62 -26.99 24.10
N ILE A 9 -15.65 -27.54 24.85
CA ILE A 9 -14.27 -27.02 24.89
C ILE A 9 -13.61 -27.14 23.51
N ALA A 10 -13.75 -28.29 22.84
CA ALA A 10 -13.17 -28.51 21.52
C ALA A 10 -13.77 -27.55 20.48
N THR A 11 -15.10 -27.35 20.49
CA THR A 11 -15.78 -26.41 19.61
C THR A 11 -15.30 -24.98 19.86
N PHE A 12 -15.19 -24.55 21.11
CA PHE A 12 -14.66 -23.24 21.45
C PHE A 12 -13.21 -23.05 20.96
N ALA A 13 -12.36 -24.06 21.13
CA ALA A 13 -10.99 -24.03 20.65
C ALA A 13 -10.91 -23.92 19.13
N ILE A 14 -11.72 -24.69 18.39
CA ILE A 14 -11.77 -24.65 16.92
C ILE A 14 -12.22 -23.26 16.44
N ILE A 15 -13.30 -22.72 17.00
CA ILE A 15 -13.81 -21.39 16.62
C ILE A 15 -12.75 -20.32 16.89
N SER A 16 -12.10 -20.38 18.05
CA SER A 16 -11.03 -19.44 18.40
C SER A 16 -9.86 -19.50 17.40
N LEU A 17 -9.44 -20.72 17.02
CA LEU A 17 -8.39 -20.92 16.02
C LEU A 17 -8.79 -20.37 14.65
N MET A 18 -10.04 -20.55 14.22
CA MET A 18 -10.52 -20.02 12.93
C MET A 18 -10.49 -18.49 12.90
N ILE A 19 -10.84 -17.83 14.00
CA ILE A 19 -10.78 -16.36 14.10
C ILE A 19 -9.33 -15.88 14.01
N VAL A 20 -8.42 -16.50 14.77
CA VAL A 20 -6.99 -16.14 14.75
C VAL A 20 -6.37 -16.38 13.37
N TYR A 21 -6.69 -17.50 12.73
CA TYR A 21 -6.22 -17.81 11.39
C TYR A 21 -6.68 -16.75 10.37
N SER A 22 -7.96 -16.41 10.38
CA SER A 22 -8.53 -15.39 9.48
C SER A 22 -7.87 -14.02 9.67
N TYR A 23 -7.54 -13.67 10.92
CA TYR A 23 -6.83 -12.43 11.23
C TYR A 23 -5.39 -12.43 10.68
N ILE A 24 -4.64 -13.52 10.90
CA ILE A 24 -3.26 -13.66 10.39
C ILE A 24 -3.25 -13.60 8.86
N GLU A 25 -4.20 -14.28 8.22
CA GLU A 25 -4.34 -14.23 6.77
C GLU A 25 -4.60 -12.80 6.30
N ALA A 26 -5.62 -12.12 6.83
CA ALA A 26 -5.92 -10.74 6.48
C ALA A 26 -4.70 -9.80 6.66
N GLN A 27 -3.93 -9.99 7.73
CA GLN A 27 -2.71 -9.23 7.97
C GLN A 27 -1.63 -9.50 6.90
N ASN A 28 -1.42 -10.75 6.50
CA ASN A 28 -0.50 -11.11 5.43
C ASN A 28 -0.89 -10.47 4.10
N TRP A 29 -2.18 -10.44 3.78
CA TRP A 29 -2.68 -9.77 2.59
C TRP A 29 -2.37 -8.27 2.61
N ILE A 30 -2.66 -7.58 3.72
CA ILE A 30 -2.35 -6.15 3.88
C ILE A 30 -0.84 -5.89 3.71
N LEU A 31 0.01 -6.69 4.34
CA LEU A 31 1.46 -6.56 4.20
C LEU A 31 1.91 -6.71 2.74
N ASN A 32 1.33 -7.66 2.00
CA ASN A 32 1.63 -7.84 0.58
C ASN A 32 1.18 -6.64 -0.26
N TYR A 33 0.02 -6.05 0.04
CA TYR A 33 -0.45 -4.83 -0.63
C TYR A 33 0.46 -3.63 -0.35
N ASP A 34 0.87 -3.41 0.90
CA ASP A 34 1.77 -2.30 1.24
C ASP A 34 3.17 -2.47 0.62
N ILE A 35 3.70 -3.71 0.61
CA ILE A 35 4.95 -4.02 -0.08
C ILE A 35 4.80 -3.75 -1.58
N TYR A 36 3.71 -4.20 -2.20
CA TYR A 36 3.45 -3.96 -3.62
C TYR A 36 3.32 -2.46 -3.92
N ALA A 37 2.55 -1.71 -3.13
CA ALA A 37 2.43 -0.26 -3.23
C ALA A 37 3.81 0.41 -3.11
N TRP A 38 4.71 -0.10 -2.26
CA TRP A 38 6.06 0.41 -2.13
C TRP A 38 6.89 0.20 -3.40
N THR A 39 6.79 -0.97 -4.04
CA THR A 39 7.45 -1.21 -5.33
C THR A 39 6.97 -0.26 -6.43
N LEU A 40 5.67 0.07 -6.44
CA LEU A 40 5.10 1.03 -7.38
C LEU A 40 5.54 2.46 -7.07
N ALA A 41 5.62 2.85 -5.79
CA ALA A 41 6.16 4.15 -5.37
C ALA A 41 7.61 4.33 -5.81
N GLU A 42 8.44 3.29 -5.67
CA GLU A 42 9.81 3.25 -6.16
C GLU A 42 9.91 3.40 -7.68
N LYS A 43 9.01 2.73 -8.44
CA LYS A 43 8.95 2.84 -9.89
C LYS A 43 8.49 4.23 -10.34
N ALA A 44 7.45 4.77 -9.71
CA ALA A 44 6.94 6.12 -9.99
C ALA A 44 8.02 7.18 -9.71
N ALA A 45 8.70 7.08 -8.57
CA ALA A 45 9.75 8.00 -8.21
C ALA A 45 10.92 7.97 -9.20
N LYS A 46 11.31 6.79 -9.70
CA LYS A 46 12.32 6.67 -10.76
C LYS A 46 11.88 7.36 -12.06
N LEU A 47 10.64 7.11 -12.51
CA LEU A 47 10.10 7.72 -13.74
C LEU A 47 10.06 9.25 -13.64
N ILE A 48 9.57 9.78 -12.51
CA ILE A 48 9.50 11.22 -12.23
C ILE A 48 10.91 11.85 -12.25
N VAL A 49 11.88 11.21 -11.60
CA VAL A 49 13.28 11.71 -11.58
C VAL A 49 13.90 11.69 -12.98
N SER A 50 13.54 10.69 -13.80
CA SER A 50 13.99 10.58 -15.19
C SER A 50 13.18 11.42 -16.20
N GLU A 51 12.29 12.30 -15.74
CA GLU A 51 11.43 13.15 -16.58
C GLU A 51 10.58 12.38 -17.60
N HIS A 52 10.24 11.12 -17.31
CA HIS A 52 9.32 10.33 -18.13
C HIS A 52 7.88 10.62 -17.75
N SER A 53 6.96 10.48 -18.71
CA SER A 53 5.54 10.40 -18.41
C SER A 53 5.26 9.22 -17.48
N VAL A 54 4.19 9.32 -16.70
CA VAL A 54 3.74 8.23 -15.83
C VAL A 54 2.33 7.84 -16.24
N ARG A 55 2.19 6.65 -16.82
CA ARG A 55 0.92 5.98 -17.05
C ARG A 55 0.64 5.06 -15.86
N THR A 56 -0.54 5.18 -15.26
CA THR A 56 -0.85 4.45 -14.04
C THR A 56 -2.34 4.24 -13.85
N SER A 57 -2.71 3.10 -13.26
CA SER A 57 -4.04 2.89 -12.67
C SER A 57 -4.08 3.17 -11.17
N ALA A 58 -2.90 3.23 -10.52
CA ALA A 58 -2.78 3.59 -9.12
C ALA A 58 -2.99 5.10 -8.92
N TYR A 59 -3.25 5.49 -7.68
CA TYR A 59 -3.31 6.89 -7.30
C TYR A 59 -1.99 7.33 -6.69
N ILE A 60 -1.31 8.26 -7.36
CA ILE A 60 0.01 8.75 -6.97
C ILE A 60 -0.13 10.18 -6.44
N ILE A 61 0.49 10.45 -5.30
CA ILE A 61 0.58 11.76 -4.68
C ILE A 61 2.05 12.14 -4.62
N VAL A 62 2.41 13.25 -5.26
CA VAL A 62 3.77 13.76 -5.25
C VAL A 62 3.81 15.05 -4.46
N SER A 63 4.58 15.05 -3.38
CA SER A 63 4.82 16.24 -2.56
C SER A 63 6.24 16.74 -2.81
N VAL A 64 6.36 17.93 -3.39
CA VAL A 64 7.62 18.64 -3.60
C VAL A 64 7.90 19.49 -2.37
N LEU A 65 8.94 19.10 -1.61
CA LEU A 65 9.36 19.78 -0.39
C LEU A 65 10.49 20.76 -0.75
N SER A 66 10.19 22.06 -0.73
CA SER A 66 11.16 23.15 -0.87
C SER A 66 11.24 23.93 0.45
N GLN A 67 12.35 24.64 0.70
CA GLN A 67 12.60 25.34 1.96
C GLN A 67 11.43 26.27 2.34
N GLY A 68 10.56 25.80 3.23
CA GLY A 68 9.38 26.53 3.73
C GLY A 68 8.08 26.36 2.94
N ASN A 69 8.03 25.57 1.86
CA ASN A 69 6.81 25.35 1.09
C ASN A 69 6.69 23.90 0.57
N ILE A 70 5.48 23.34 0.66
CA ILE A 70 5.14 22.01 0.16
C ILE A 70 4.12 22.18 -0.96
N ARG A 71 4.52 21.80 -2.19
CA ARG A 71 3.60 21.73 -3.32
C ARG A 71 3.20 20.28 -3.54
N VAL A 72 1.91 20.02 -3.69
CA VAL A 72 1.38 18.66 -3.89
C VAL A 72 0.67 18.59 -5.23
N TYR A 73 0.94 17.55 -6.00
CA TYR A 73 0.18 17.21 -7.20
C TYR A 73 -0.11 15.71 -7.22
N THR A 74 -1.06 15.31 -8.06
CA THR A 74 -1.59 13.94 -8.10
C THR A 74 -1.59 13.40 -9.52
N ILE A 75 -1.33 12.10 -9.67
CA ILE A 75 -1.40 11.37 -10.93
C ILE A 75 -2.38 10.20 -10.76
N GLY A 76 -3.28 10.01 -11.73
CA GLY A 76 -4.31 8.98 -11.67
C GLY A 76 -5.57 9.42 -10.94
N VAL A 77 -6.47 8.46 -10.69
CA VAL A 77 -7.78 8.69 -10.05
C VAL A 77 -7.77 8.05 -8.68
N LYS A 78 -8.18 8.79 -7.65
CA LYS A 78 -8.26 8.26 -6.29
C LYS A 78 -9.26 7.10 -6.22
N PRO A 79 -8.85 5.90 -5.76
CA PRO A 79 -9.76 4.77 -5.67
C PRO A 79 -10.75 4.95 -4.51
N ALA A 80 -11.92 4.32 -4.63
CA ALA A 80 -12.92 4.30 -3.56
C ALA A 80 -12.47 3.46 -2.35
N VAL A 81 -11.70 2.39 -2.60
CA VAL A 81 -11.13 1.50 -1.59
C VAL A 81 -9.62 1.46 -1.75
N VAL A 82 -8.90 1.67 -0.65
CA VAL A 82 -7.43 1.59 -0.61
C VAL A 82 -7.06 0.29 0.10
N LEU A 83 -6.43 -0.63 -0.64
CA LEU A 83 -5.95 -1.92 -0.11
C LEU A 83 -4.49 -1.85 0.35
N GLY A 84 -3.69 -0.96 -0.24
CA GLY A 84 -2.30 -0.74 0.15
C GLY A 84 -1.87 0.69 -0.07
N LYS A 85 -0.96 1.17 0.76
CA LYS A 85 -0.36 2.49 0.65
C LYS A 85 1.11 2.45 1.05
N ALA A 86 1.94 3.12 0.27
CA ALA A 86 3.34 3.27 0.62
C ALA A 86 3.89 4.57 0.04
N TYR A 87 5.04 4.98 0.54
CA TYR A 87 5.75 6.14 0.00
C TYR A 87 7.25 5.88 -0.09
N THR A 88 7.89 6.67 -0.94
CA THR A 88 9.34 6.79 -1.01
C THR A 88 9.74 8.25 -1.19
N TYR A 89 11.02 8.53 -0.96
CA TYR A 89 11.61 9.85 -1.15
C TYR A 89 12.68 9.82 -2.25
N ARG A 90 12.81 10.92 -2.99
CA ARG A 90 13.89 11.14 -3.95
C ARG A 90 14.36 12.58 -3.92
N ILE A 91 15.62 12.77 -4.27
CA ILE A 91 16.20 14.09 -4.48
C ILE A 91 16.29 14.30 -5.99
N LEU A 92 15.70 15.39 -6.48
CA LEU A 92 15.81 15.81 -7.88
C LEU A 92 17.21 16.37 -8.17
N SER A 93 17.56 16.48 -9.46
CA SER A 93 18.84 17.04 -9.93
C SER A 93 19.13 18.44 -9.40
N ASN A 94 18.09 19.24 -9.12
CA ASN A 94 18.18 20.57 -8.55
C ASN A 94 18.28 20.60 -7.00
N GLY A 95 18.44 19.43 -6.35
CA GLY A 95 18.52 19.31 -4.89
C GLY A 95 17.18 19.33 -4.16
N THR A 96 16.05 19.41 -4.87
CA THR A 96 14.72 19.43 -4.25
C THR A 96 14.31 18.03 -3.78
N LEU A 97 13.80 17.91 -2.56
CA LEU A 97 13.27 16.67 -2.02
C LEU A 97 11.83 16.46 -2.50
N ILE A 98 11.53 15.27 -3.00
CA ILE A 98 10.17 14.84 -3.33
C ILE A 98 9.79 13.63 -2.48
N LYS A 99 8.55 13.62 -2.01
CA LYS A 99 7.85 12.44 -1.48
C LYS A 99 6.92 11.93 -2.56
N VAL A 100 7.02 10.66 -2.90
CA VAL A 100 6.14 9.97 -3.85
C VAL A 100 5.37 8.93 -3.06
N GLU A 101 4.07 9.13 -2.93
CA GLU A 101 3.15 8.24 -2.23
C GLU A 101 2.21 7.59 -3.24
N VAL A 102 1.97 6.29 -3.09
CA VAL A 102 1.14 5.50 -4.00
C VAL A 102 0.09 4.75 -3.21
N TRP A 103 -1.16 4.87 -3.64
CA TRP A 103 -2.30 4.14 -3.12
C TRP A 103 -2.82 3.19 -4.20
N ILE A 104 -3.02 1.93 -3.82
CA ILE A 104 -3.54 0.89 -4.69
C ILE A 104 -4.87 0.37 -4.20
N SER A 105 -5.67 -0.09 -5.15
CA SER A 105 -6.94 -0.79 -4.94
C SER A 105 -6.88 -2.26 -5.40
N SER A 106 -5.80 -2.67 -6.08
CA SER A 106 -5.59 -4.02 -6.59
C SER A 106 -4.09 -4.35 -6.74
N LEU A 107 -3.74 -5.65 -6.73
CA LEU A 107 -2.41 -6.13 -7.12
C LEU A 107 -2.17 -6.06 -8.64
N HIS A 108 -3.18 -5.67 -9.41
CA HIS A 108 -3.08 -5.39 -10.84
C HIS A 108 -2.80 -3.91 -11.13
N ASP A 109 -2.74 -3.07 -10.09
CA ASP A 109 -2.42 -1.67 -10.28
C ASP A 109 -1.01 -1.49 -10.81
N TYR A 110 -0.84 -0.61 -11.80
CA TYR A 110 0.44 -0.47 -12.49
C TYR A 110 0.96 0.97 -12.48
N VAL A 111 2.27 1.08 -12.68
CA VAL A 111 3.01 2.32 -12.94
C VAL A 111 3.98 2.03 -14.08
N GLU A 112 3.89 2.75 -15.19
CA GLU A 112 4.67 2.53 -16.40
C GLU A 112 5.03 3.87 -17.08
N PRO A 113 6.08 3.92 -17.91
CA PRO A 113 6.41 5.10 -18.70
C PRO A 113 5.30 5.51 -19.69
#